data_AF-A0A0G1FTD0-F1
#
_entry.id   AF-A0A0G1FTD0-F1
#
_cell.length_a   1.000
_cell.length_b   1.000
_cell.length_c   1.000
_cell.angle_alpha   90.00
_cell.angle_beta   90.00
_cell.angle_gamma   90.00
#
_symmetry.space_group_name_H-M   'P 1'
#
loop_
_entity.id
_entity.type
_entity.pdbx_description
1 polymer ?
#
loop_
_entity_poly.entity_id
_entity_poly.type
_entity_poly.pdbx_seq_one_letter_code
_entity_poly.pdbx_strand_id
1 'polypeptide(L)'
;MEEGQIYHIYQNQKVFRLEDYKRESDLILARFLRKTAKYFFLVGALVLFIFFAPSIWYYLKGGVPTSISELLARTTKNAETVEVQVKPAYQPKFDASLPLENRLKIPTARIDTTINEATLDNYEEALRIGVWRVSDFGTPADRGKPLILAAHRFGYLKWSIPYRLKNSFYSLPKLKTGDTVEIIWRQRKYLYELACQDLPLCPAS
;
A
#
# COMPACT_ATOMS: atom_id res chain seq x y z
N MET A 1 16.95 81.68 -68.24
CA MET A 1 17.19 80.43 -68.98
C MET A 1 18.33 79.73 -68.25
N GLU A 2 18.21 78.64 -67.53
CA GLU A 2 17.11 77.74 -67.14
C GLU A 2 17.67 77.02 -65.89
N GLU A 3 17.01 77.10 -64.75
CA GLU A 3 17.43 76.37 -63.54
C GLU A 3 16.92 74.92 -63.65
N GLY A 4 17.83 73.99 -63.89
CA GLY A 4 17.52 72.56 -63.96
C GLY A 4 17.12 72.01 -62.59
N GLN A 5 15.83 71.70 -62.42
CA GLN A 5 15.34 70.99 -61.25
C GLN A 5 15.70 69.50 -61.32
N ILE A 6 16.58 69.06 -60.42
CA ILE A 6 16.93 67.66 -60.25
C ILE A 6 15.87 67.01 -59.34
N TYR A 7 15.02 66.17 -59.91
CA TYR A 7 14.05 65.37 -59.17
C TYR A 7 14.72 64.11 -58.63
N HIS A 8 14.90 64.02 -57.31
CA HIS A 8 15.30 62.77 -56.64
C HIS A 8 14.05 61.93 -56.34
N ILE A 9 13.87 60.85 -57.10
CA ILE A 9 12.84 59.83 -56.84
C ILE A 9 13.37 58.91 -55.73
N TYR A 10 12.84 59.05 -54.51
CA TYR A 10 13.10 58.09 -53.44
C TYR A 10 12.31 56.81 -53.71
N GLN A 11 12.99 55.73 -54.09
CA GLN A 11 12.40 54.40 -54.10
C GLN A 11 12.06 53.97 -52.66
N ASN A 12 10.79 53.62 -52.47
CA ASN A 12 10.21 53.12 -51.23
C ASN A 12 10.78 51.74 -50.88
N GLN A 13 11.95 51.70 -50.24
CA GLN A 13 12.54 50.46 -49.74
C GLN A 13 11.91 50.16 -48.37
N LYS A 14 11.07 49.12 -48.31
CA LYS A 14 10.47 48.64 -47.05
C LYS A 14 11.60 48.26 -46.08
N VAL A 15 11.84 49.07 -45.07
CA VAL A 15 12.79 48.79 -44.00
C VAL A 15 12.20 47.66 -43.14
N PHE A 16 12.68 46.43 -43.36
CA PHE A 16 12.32 45.28 -42.54
C PHE A 16 12.97 45.45 -41.16
N ARG A 17 12.16 45.61 -40.10
CA ARG A 17 12.66 45.83 -38.74
C ARG A 17 13.07 44.51 -38.10
N LEU A 18 14.11 44.52 -37.25
CA LEU A 18 14.54 43.32 -36.52
C LEU A 18 13.43 42.74 -35.63
N GLU A 19 12.49 43.57 -35.16
CA GLU A 19 11.30 43.10 -34.44
C GLU A 19 10.37 42.26 -35.32
N ASP A 20 10.30 42.54 -36.63
CA ASP A 20 9.50 41.76 -37.57
C ASP A 20 10.09 40.36 -37.78
N TYR A 21 11.42 40.24 -37.82
CA TYR A 21 12.12 38.94 -37.90
C TYR A 21 11.85 38.07 -36.66
N LYS A 22 11.94 38.66 -35.46
CA LYS A 22 11.66 37.94 -34.20
C LYS A 22 10.21 37.47 -34.11
N ARG A 23 9.27 38.32 -34.53
CA ARG A 23 7.84 37.98 -34.56
C ARG A 23 7.54 36.85 -35.53
N GLU A 24 8.17 36.85 -36.70
CA GLU A 24 8.01 35.79 -37.69
C GLU A 24 8.61 34.46 -37.20
N SER A 25 9.81 34.49 -36.60
CA SER A 25 10.44 33.30 -36.02
C SER A 25 9.61 32.69 -34.88
N ASP A 26 9.04 33.52 -34.01
CA ASP A 26 8.18 33.06 -32.90
C ASP A 26 6.89 32.43 -33.45
N LEU A 27 6.33 32.98 -34.52
CA LEU A 27 5.14 32.42 -35.18
C LEU A 27 5.44 31.10 -35.92
N ILE A 28 6.64 30.93 -36.48
CA ILE A 28 7.09 29.67 -37.09
C ILE A 28 7.30 28.62 -36.01
N LEU A 29 7.98 28.98 -34.92
CA LEU A 29 8.23 28.11 -33.77
C LEU A 29 6.92 27.67 -33.10
N ALA A 30 5.99 28.59 -32.86
CA ALA A 30 4.68 28.28 -32.28
C ALA A 30 3.86 27.34 -33.18
N ARG A 31 3.90 27.54 -34.51
CA ARG A 31 3.26 26.62 -35.47
C ARG A 31 3.89 25.23 -35.46
N PHE A 32 5.21 25.16 -35.35
CA PHE A 32 5.96 23.90 -35.24
C PHE A 32 5.64 23.17 -33.93
N LEU A 33 5.75 23.86 -32.79
CA LEU A 33 5.43 23.32 -31.46
C LEU A 33 3.98 22.84 -31.36
N ARG A 34 3.03 23.58 -31.94
CA ARG A 34 1.62 23.16 -31.96
C ARG A 34 1.41 21.89 -32.78
N LYS A 35 2.17 21.69 -33.86
CA LYS A 35 2.11 20.45 -34.64
C LYS A 35 2.75 19.29 -33.88
N THR A 36 3.95 19.47 -33.31
CA THR A 36 4.63 18.41 -32.56
C THR A 36 3.86 17.99 -31.31
N ALA A 37 3.29 18.94 -30.56
CA ALA A 37 2.44 18.65 -29.40
C ALA A 37 1.24 17.76 -29.76
N LYS A 38 0.60 18.00 -30.91
CA LYS A 38 -0.50 17.13 -31.39
C LYS A 38 -0.02 15.71 -31.68
N TYR A 39 1.16 15.54 -32.27
CA TYR A 39 1.72 14.20 -32.51
C TYR A 39 2.05 13.48 -31.21
N PHE A 40 2.70 14.15 -30.25
CA PHE A 40 2.98 13.55 -28.94
C PHE A 40 1.72 13.19 -28.17
N PHE A 41 0.67 14.01 -28.25
CA PHE A 41 -0.62 13.69 -27.64
C PHE A 41 -1.26 12.44 -28.28
N LEU A 42 -1.25 12.34 -29.61
CA LEU A 42 -1.80 11.16 -30.31
C LEU A 42 -1.01 9.89 -30.00
N VAL A 43 0.32 9.97 -29.98
CA VAL A 43 1.20 8.85 -29.62
C VAL A 43 0.97 8.43 -28.16
N GLY A 44 0.92 9.38 -27.23
CA GLY A 44 0.67 9.11 -25.82
C GLY A 44 -0.70 8.46 -25.58
N ALA A 45 -1.74 8.94 -26.24
CA ALA A 45 -3.06 8.33 -26.19
C ALA A 45 -3.06 6.90 -26.72
N LEU A 46 -2.36 6.65 -27.84
CA LEU A 46 -2.23 5.31 -28.43
C LEU A 46 -1.52 4.34 -27.46
N VAL A 47 -0.42 4.76 -26.83
CA VAL A 47 0.28 3.93 -25.82
C VAL A 47 -0.64 3.62 -24.65
N LEU A 48 -1.36 4.63 -24.13
CA LEU A 48 -2.28 4.43 -23.01
C LEU A 48 -3.38 3.42 -23.38
N PHE A 49 -3.95 3.53 -24.58
CA PHE A 49 -4.92 2.56 -25.07
C PHE A 49 -4.33 1.15 -25.18
N ILE A 50 -3.12 0.97 -25.70
CA ILE A 50 -2.50 -0.37 -25.81
C ILE A 50 -2.30 -1.03 -24.44
N PHE A 51 -1.81 -0.27 -23.46
CA PHE A 51 -1.51 -0.82 -22.13
C PHE A 51 -2.75 -1.00 -21.25
N PHE A 52 -3.74 -0.12 -21.36
CA PHE A 52 -4.91 -0.14 -20.48
C PHE A 52 -6.16 -0.77 -21.11
N ALA A 53 -6.23 -0.95 -22.44
CA ALA A 53 -7.37 -1.61 -23.09
C ALA A 53 -7.64 -3.04 -22.57
N PRO A 54 -6.63 -3.91 -22.33
CA PRO A 54 -6.88 -5.24 -21.79
C PRO A 54 -7.54 -5.20 -20.40
N SER A 55 -7.13 -4.25 -19.55
CA SER A 55 -7.66 -4.08 -18.19
C SER A 55 -9.10 -3.56 -18.20
N ILE A 56 -9.37 -2.53 -19.01
CA ILE A 56 -10.71 -1.96 -19.19
C ILE A 56 -11.68 -2.99 -19.79
N TRP A 57 -11.20 -3.79 -20.75
CA TRP A 57 -11.97 -4.89 -21.34
C TRP A 57 -12.32 -5.96 -20.31
N TYR A 58 -11.35 -6.37 -19.49
CA TYR A 58 -11.58 -7.34 -18.40
C TYR A 58 -12.61 -6.85 -17.38
N TYR A 59 -12.59 -5.55 -17.07
CA TYR A 59 -13.55 -4.94 -16.16
C TYR A 59 -14.97 -4.92 -16.76
N LEU A 60 -15.11 -4.50 -18.02
CA LEU A 60 -16.42 -4.37 -18.70
C LEU A 60 -17.06 -5.72 -19.06
N LYS A 61 -16.28 -6.76 -19.35
CA LYS A 61 -16.81 -8.10 -19.66
C LYS A 61 -17.16 -8.95 -18.42
N GLY A 62 -17.05 -8.39 -17.21
CA GLY A 62 -17.47 -9.08 -16.00
C GLY A 62 -16.53 -10.23 -15.61
N GLY A 63 -15.30 -9.89 -15.22
CA GLY A 63 -14.31 -10.82 -14.68
C GLY A 63 -14.66 -11.43 -13.30
N VAL A 64 -15.88 -11.95 -13.14
CA VAL A 64 -16.15 -13.05 -12.21
C VAL A 64 -16.39 -14.28 -13.08
N PRO A 65 -15.45 -15.22 -13.16
CA PRO A 65 -15.64 -16.45 -13.90
C PRO A 65 -16.92 -17.14 -13.41
N THR A 66 -17.83 -17.47 -14.32
CA THR A 66 -19.07 -18.22 -14.02
C THR A 66 -18.79 -19.54 -13.30
N SER A 67 -17.57 -20.07 -13.44
CA SER A 67 -17.05 -21.21 -12.68
C SER A 67 -16.98 -20.99 -11.17
N ILE A 68 -16.80 -19.75 -10.67
CA ILE A 68 -16.88 -19.46 -9.24
C ILE A 68 -18.33 -19.52 -8.76
N SER A 69 -19.28 -19.02 -9.55
CA SER A 69 -20.70 -19.07 -9.21
C SER A 69 -21.22 -20.52 -9.21
N GLU A 70 -20.73 -21.34 -10.14
CA GLU A 70 -21.05 -22.77 -10.19
C GLU A 70 -20.39 -23.56 -9.05
N LEU A 71 -19.16 -23.21 -8.66
CA LEU A 71 -18.49 -23.75 -7.47
C LEU A 71 -19.23 -23.36 -6.19
N LEU A 72 -19.61 -22.09 -6.02
CA LEU A 72 -20.41 -21.61 -4.89
C LEU A 72 -21.80 -22.28 -4.84
N ALA A 73 -22.46 -22.45 -5.99
CA ALA A 73 -23.76 -23.12 -6.09
C ALA A 73 -23.68 -24.63 -5.80
N ARG A 74 -22.58 -25.30 -6.17
CA ARG A 74 -22.35 -26.71 -5.83
C ARG A 74 -21.95 -26.91 -4.38
N THR A 75 -21.15 -26.01 -3.81
CA THR A 75 -20.81 -26.01 -2.37
C THR A 75 -22.03 -25.74 -1.49
N THR A 76 -22.97 -24.90 -1.94
CA THR A 76 -24.22 -24.62 -1.20
C THR A 76 -25.28 -25.71 -1.37
N LYS A 77 -25.32 -26.45 -2.48
CA LYS A 77 -26.24 -27.59 -2.65
C LYS A 77 -25.82 -28.87 -1.93
N ASN A 78 -24.52 -29.10 -1.74
CA ASN A 78 -23.99 -30.28 -1.01
C ASN A 78 -23.72 -30.01 0.47
N ALA A 79 -23.87 -28.77 0.94
CA ALA A 79 -23.95 -28.48 2.35
C ALA A 79 -25.35 -28.88 2.83
N GLU A 80 -25.52 -30.13 3.23
CA GLU A 80 -26.54 -30.49 4.21
C GLU A 80 -26.49 -29.44 5.32
N THR A 81 -27.63 -28.84 5.60
CA THR A 81 -27.86 -27.87 6.66
C THR A 81 -27.62 -28.54 8.01
N VAL A 82 -26.35 -28.68 8.38
CA VAL A 82 -25.96 -28.76 9.78
C VAL A 82 -26.21 -27.35 10.29
N GLU A 83 -27.28 -27.17 11.08
CA GLU A 83 -27.42 -26.01 11.95
C GLU A 83 -26.21 -25.99 12.88
N VAL A 84 -25.11 -25.38 12.43
CA VAL A 84 -23.99 -25.04 13.28
C VAL A 84 -24.55 -24.00 14.22
N GLN A 85 -24.89 -24.42 15.44
CA GLN A 85 -25.06 -23.50 16.55
C GLN A 85 -23.74 -22.71 16.65
N VAL A 86 -23.75 -21.49 16.13
CA VAL A 86 -22.63 -20.54 16.25
C VAL A 86 -22.56 -20.20 17.73
N LYS A 87 -21.83 -21.03 18.49
CA LYS A 87 -21.42 -20.69 19.84
C LYS A 87 -20.80 -19.30 19.73
N PRO A 88 -21.23 -18.31 20.53
CA PRO A 88 -20.61 -16.99 20.49
C PRO A 88 -19.11 -17.18 20.68
N ALA A 89 -18.32 -16.64 19.74
CA ALA A 89 -16.87 -16.78 19.77
C ALA A 89 -16.35 -16.34 21.14
N TYR A 90 -15.71 -17.25 21.87
CA TYR A 90 -15.23 -16.99 23.22
C TYR A 90 -14.36 -15.72 23.27
N GLN A 91 -14.70 -14.81 24.19
CA GLN A 91 -13.91 -13.61 24.50
C GLN A 91 -13.51 -13.62 25.98
N PRO A 92 -12.24 -13.33 26.32
CA PRO A 92 -11.82 -13.11 27.70
C PRO A 92 -12.63 -11.97 28.33
N LYS A 93 -12.84 -12.01 29.64
CA LYS A 93 -13.55 -10.93 30.36
C LYS A 93 -12.80 -9.61 30.22
N PHE A 94 -13.56 -8.51 30.15
CA PHE A 94 -13.00 -7.17 30.22
C PHE A 94 -12.45 -6.92 31.63
N ASP A 95 -11.28 -6.31 31.71
CA ASP A 95 -10.60 -5.99 32.96
C ASP A 95 -10.02 -4.57 32.89
N ALA A 96 -10.65 -3.65 33.62
CA ALA A 96 -10.27 -2.25 33.67
C ALA A 96 -8.89 -1.99 34.28
N SER A 97 -8.30 -2.97 34.98
CA SER A 97 -6.93 -2.86 35.51
C SER A 97 -5.85 -3.04 34.45
N LEU A 98 -6.20 -3.57 33.27
CA LEU A 98 -5.27 -3.71 32.15
C LEU A 98 -5.02 -2.37 31.46
N PRO A 99 -3.82 -2.20 30.84
CA PRO A 99 -3.50 -1.02 30.04
C PRO A 99 -4.52 -0.74 28.95
N LEU A 100 -4.73 0.55 28.65
CA LEU A 100 -5.58 1.00 27.56
C LEU A 100 -4.96 0.66 26.20
N GLU A 101 -3.63 0.70 26.11
CA GLU A 101 -2.89 0.37 24.91
C GLU A 101 -2.90 -1.15 24.66
N ASN A 102 -3.03 -1.53 23.39
CA ASN A 102 -2.85 -2.91 22.99
C ASN A 102 -1.39 -3.30 23.17
N ARG A 103 -1.12 -4.45 23.79
CA ARG A 103 0.23 -4.81 24.23
C ARG A 103 0.54 -6.27 23.95
N LEU A 104 1.76 -6.54 23.49
CA LEU A 104 2.32 -7.87 23.32
C LEU A 104 3.33 -8.11 24.43
N LYS A 105 3.20 -9.26 25.11
CA LYS A 105 4.16 -9.71 26.11
C LYS A 105 4.53 -11.17 25.86
N ILE A 106 5.84 -11.42 25.73
CA ILE A 106 6.41 -12.76 25.60
C ILE A 106 7.51 -12.89 26.64
N PRO A 107 7.20 -13.41 27.85
CA PRO A 107 8.13 -13.42 28.98
C PRO A 107 9.47 -14.09 28.66
N THR A 108 9.46 -15.27 28.03
CA THR A 108 10.67 -16.04 27.69
C THR A 108 11.60 -15.28 26.74
N ALA A 109 11.03 -14.50 25.80
CA ALA A 109 11.80 -13.68 24.86
C ALA A 109 12.13 -12.26 25.40
N ARG A 110 11.66 -11.90 26.60
CA ARG A 110 11.77 -10.56 27.20
C ARG A 110 11.13 -9.44 26.36
N ILE A 111 10.13 -9.79 25.57
CA ILE A 111 9.34 -8.85 24.77
C ILE A 111 8.21 -8.31 25.63
N ASP A 112 8.09 -6.98 25.67
CA ASP A 112 7.00 -6.28 26.37
C ASP A 112 6.82 -4.90 25.72
N THR A 113 5.88 -4.80 24.79
CA THR A 113 5.76 -3.66 23.86
C THR A 113 4.33 -3.42 23.43
N THR A 114 4.04 -2.19 23.00
CA THR A 114 2.77 -1.80 22.41
C THR A 114 2.62 -2.39 21.01
N ILE A 115 1.42 -2.85 20.67
CA ILE A 115 1.03 -3.26 19.34
C ILE A 115 0.54 -2.02 18.61
N ASN A 116 1.25 -1.64 17.55
CA ASN A 116 0.96 -0.46 16.75
C ASN A 116 0.07 -0.82 15.56
N GLU A 117 -0.81 0.11 15.20
CA GLU A 117 -1.75 0.00 14.09
C GLU A 117 -1.30 0.91 12.95
N ALA A 118 -1.32 0.37 11.73
CA ALA A 118 -1.01 1.08 10.49
C ALA A 118 -1.60 0.28 9.31
N THR A 119 -1.89 0.96 8.20
CA THR A 119 -2.31 0.32 6.94
C THR A 119 -1.10 -0.26 6.21
N LEU A 120 -1.35 -1.03 5.15
CA LEU A 120 -0.30 -1.51 4.25
C LEU A 120 0.47 -0.40 3.52
N ASP A 121 -0.05 0.82 3.47
CA ASP A 121 0.63 1.94 2.80
C ASP A 121 1.60 2.67 3.74
N ASN A 122 1.41 2.57 5.07
CA ASN A 122 2.21 3.29 6.07
C ASN A 122 2.77 2.41 7.19
N TYR A 123 2.79 1.09 7.00
CA TYR A 123 3.27 0.10 7.99
C TYR A 123 4.70 0.37 8.49
N GLU A 124 5.55 1.00 7.68
CA GLU A 124 6.92 1.34 8.08
C GLU A 124 6.94 2.26 9.31
N GLU A 125 5.95 3.14 9.47
CA GLU A 125 5.85 4.03 10.63
C GLU A 125 5.62 3.24 11.92
N ALA A 126 4.78 2.21 11.87
CA ALA A 126 4.51 1.30 12.98
C ALA A 126 5.74 0.42 13.29
N LEU A 127 6.39 -0.15 12.27
CA LEU A 127 7.62 -0.92 12.45
C LEU A 127 8.79 -0.07 12.97
N ARG A 128 8.79 1.24 12.71
CA ARG A 128 9.80 2.21 13.22
C ARG A 128 9.72 2.41 14.73
N ILE A 129 8.61 2.06 15.35
CA ILE A 129 8.40 2.20 16.79
C ILE A 129 8.24 0.85 17.51
N GLY A 130 7.99 -0.25 16.81
CA GLY A 130 8.03 -1.58 17.42
C GLY A 130 7.27 -2.64 16.63
N VAL A 131 6.34 -3.30 17.32
CA VAL A 131 5.50 -4.35 16.74
C VAL A 131 4.31 -3.71 16.04
N TRP A 132 4.03 -4.16 14.84
CA TRP A 132 2.88 -3.77 14.03
C TRP A 132 1.92 -4.95 13.88
N ARG A 133 0.62 -4.69 14.01
CA ARG A 133 -0.41 -5.64 13.59
C ARG A 133 -0.71 -5.44 12.11
N VAL A 134 -0.53 -6.48 11.31
CA VAL A 134 -0.80 -6.41 9.87
C VAL A 134 -2.30 -6.14 9.65
N SER A 135 -2.65 -5.02 9.01
CA SER A 135 -4.02 -4.48 8.96
C SER A 135 -5.05 -5.44 8.36
N ASP A 136 -4.65 -6.18 7.33
CA ASP A 136 -5.52 -7.01 6.50
C ASP A 136 -5.89 -8.35 7.14
N PHE A 137 -5.24 -8.63 8.27
CA PHE A 137 -5.40 -9.81 9.09
C PHE A 137 -6.33 -9.54 10.28
N GLY A 138 -6.66 -10.61 11.01
CA GLY A 138 -7.62 -10.57 12.10
C GLY A 138 -7.11 -9.83 13.33
N THR A 139 -7.90 -9.89 14.40
CA THR A 139 -7.56 -9.37 15.72
C THR A 139 -7.74 -10.48 16.76
N PRO A 140 -7.22 -10.35 17.99
CA PRO A 140 -7.56 -11.33 19.04
C PRO A 140 -9.07 -11.50 19.26
N ALA A 141 -9.83 -10.42 19.03
CA ALA A 141 -11.28 -10.42 19.15
C ALA A 141 -11.98 -11.00 17.92
N ASP A 142 -11.49 -10.71 16.71
CA ASP A 142 -12.03 -11.24 15.45
C ASP A 142 -11.17 -12.40 14.93
N ARG A 143 -11.66 -13.61 15.16
CA ARG A 143 -11.00 -14.87 14.79
C ARG A 143 -11.38 -15.37 13.41
N GLY A 144 -12.12 -14.60 12.61
CA GLY A 144 -12.44 -14.97 11.22
C GLY A 144 -11.21 -15.00 10.30
N LYS A 145 -10.15 -14.30 10.69
CA LYS A 145 -8.82 -14.32 10.06
C LYS A 145 -7.74 -14.52 11.13
N PRO A 146 -6.58 -15.10 10.81
CA PRO A 146 -5.48 -15.19 11.76
C PRO A 146 -4.97 -13.79 12.10
N LEU A 147 -4.50 -13.60 13.33
CA LEU A 147 -3.77 -12.41 13.74
C LEU A 147 -2.31 -12.55 13.32
N ILE A 148 -1.76 -11.53 12.64
CA ILE A 148 -0.33 -11.48 12.32
C ILE A 148 0.28 -10.23 12.96
N LEU A 149 1.35 -10.46 13.71
CA LEU A 149 2.19 -9.42 14.30
C LEU A 149 3.57 -9.47 13.63
N ALA A 150 4.08 -8.32 13.22
CA ALA A 150 5.38 -8.17 12.57
C ALA A 150 6.23 -7.14 13.32
N ALA A 151 7.53 -7.37 13.38
CA ALA A 151 8.50 -6.42 13.90
C ALA A 151 9.87 -6.67 13.26
N HIS A 152 10.73 -5.67 13.29
CA HIS A 152 12.12 -5.85 12.88
C HIS A 152 12.81 -6.87 13.78
N ARG A 153 13.68 -7.72 13.19
CA ARG A 153 14.50 -8.63 13.99
C ARG A 153 15.52 -7.85 14.82
N PHE A 154 16.31 -6.99 14.20
CA PHE A 154 17.42 -6.29 14.87
C PHE A 154 17.09 -4.85 15.34
N GLY A 155 15.95 -4.31 14.88
CA GLY A 155 15.57 -2.92 15.11
C GLY A 155 16.45 -1.91 14.37
N TYR A 156 16.21 -0.62 14.62
CA TYR A 156 16.97 0.48 14.00
C TYR A 156 18.25 0.81 14.78
N LEU A 157 19.26 1.35 14.08
CA LEU A 157 20.52 1.77 14.69
C LEU A 157 20.32 2.78 15.84
N LYS A 158 19.35 3.69 15.69
CA LYS A 158 18.98 4.69 16.72
C LYS A 158 18.36 4.10 17.98
N TRP A 159 17.92 2.85 17.98
CA TRP A 159 17.33 2.23 19.17
C TRP A 159 18.41 1.81 20.14
N SER A 160 18.21 2.12 21.42
CA SER A 160 19.04 1.60 22.50
C SER A 160 18.90 0.08 22.61
N ILE A 161 19.92 -0.60 23.13
CA ILE A 161 19.90 -2.05 23.39
C ILE A 161 18.66 -2.48 24.19
N PRO A 162 18.30 -1.87 25.35
CA PRO A 162 17.12 -2.28 26.09
C PRO A 162 15.83 -2.08 25.31
N TYR A 163 15.76 -1.06 24.44
CA TYR A 163 14.61 -0.86 23.57
C TYR A 163 14.50 -1.98 22.52
N ARG A 164 15.60 -2.36 21.87
CA ARG A 164 15.61 -3.45 20.88
C ARG A 164 15.14 -4.76 21.51
N LEU A 165 15.64 -5.11 22.68
CA LEU A 165 15.28 -6.36 23.36
C LEU A 165 13.78 -6.48 23.67
N LYS A 166 13.11 -5.35 23.94
CA LYS A 166 11.68 -5.32 24.27
C LYS A 166 10.76 -5.18 23.06
N ASN A 167 11.21 -4.50 22.00
CA ASN A 167 10.37 -4.06 20.88
C ASN A 167 10.70 -4.74 19.53
N SER A 168 11.75 -5.56 19.48
CA SER A 168 12.16 -6.27 18.27
C SER A 168 11.95 -7.78 18.43
N PHE A 169 11.87 -8.49 17.31
CA PHE A 169 11.73 -9.94 17.26
C PHE A 169 13.07 -10.69 17.24
N TYR A 170 14.12 -10.08 17.81
CA TYR A 170 15.46 -10.66 17.86
C TYR A 170 15.49 -12.03 18.54
N SER A 171 14.74 -12.17 19.64
CA SER A 171 14.75 -13.34 20.52
C SER A 171 13.67 -14.38 20.18
N LEU A 172 12.85 -14.18 19.13
CA LEU A 172 11.83 -15.18 18.74
C LEU A 172 12.41 -16.58 18.46
N PRO A 173 13.60 -16.73 17.85
CA PRO A 173 14.22 -18.05 17.66
C PRO A 173 14.58 -18.79 18.97
N LYS A 174 14.46 -18.15 20.14
CA LYS A 174 14.72 -18.78 21.44
C LYS A 174 13.46 -19.37 22.09
N LEU A 175 12.29 -19.07 21.52
CA LEU A 175 11.03 -19.61 22.01
C LEU A 175 10.97 -21.11 21.78
N LYS A 176 10.19 -21.81 22.60
CA LYS A 176 9.97 -23.25 22.53
C LYS A 176 8.48 -23.55 22.61
N THR A 177 8.06 -24.69 22.07
CA THR A 177 6.68 -25.16 22.24
C THR A 177 6.30 -25.16 23.73
N GLY A 178 5.11 -24.66 24.04
CA GLY A 178 4.64 -24.43 25.41
C GLY A 178 4.93 -23.03 25.97
N ASP A 179 5.79 -22.23 25.34
CA ASP A 179 5.98 -20.83 25.76
C ASP A 179 4.69 -20.02 25.58
N THR A 180 4.42 -19.14 26.53
CA THR A 180 3.21 -18.30 26.51
C THR A 180 3.43 -16.99 25.76
N VAL A 181 2.45 -16.62 24.94
CA VAL A 181 2.33 -15.30 24.31
C VAL A 181 1.08 -14.64 24.86
N GLU A 182 1.25 -13.50 25.52
CA GLU A 182 0.14 -12.72 26.07
C GLU A 182 -0.14 -11.51 25.17
N ILE A 183 -1.41 -11.34 24.78
CA ILE A 183 -1.87 -10.16 24.06
C ILE A 183 -2.93 -9.48 24.90
N ILE A 184 -2.67 -8.24 25.28
CA ILE A 184 -3.66 -7.34 25.86
C ILE A 184 -4.28 -6.58 24.71
N TRP A 185 -5.60 -6.73 24.54
CA TRP A 185 -6.32 -6.09 23.45
C TRP A 185 -7.63 -5.51 23.95
N ARG A 186 -7.80 -4.19 23.86
CA ARG A 186 -8.97 -3.47 24.38
C ARG A 186 -9.32 -3.91 25.82
N GLN A 187 -8.31 -3.93 26.69
CA GLN A 187 -8.43 -4.33 28.10
C GLN A 187 -9.00 -5.74 28.30
N ARG A 188 -8.66 -6.66 27.41
CA ARG A 188 -8.89 -8.10 27.54
C ARG A 188 -7.57 -8.84 27.38
N LYS A 189 -7.31 -9.80 28.25
CA LYS A 189 -6.09 -10.61 28.21
C LYS A 189 -6.33 -11.90 27.42
N TYR A 190 -5.70 -12.00 26.26
CA TYR A 190 -5.65 -13.21 25.45
C TYR A 190 -4.33 -13.93 25.73
N LEU A 191 -4.44 -15.21 26.06
CA LEU A 191 -3.29 -16.08 26.32
C LEU A 191 -3.20 -17.10 25.19
N TYR A 192 -2.04 -17.13 24.54
CA TYR A 192 -1.70 -18.09 23.50
C TYR A 192 -0.53 -18.94 23.98
N GLU A 193 -0.45 -20.15 23.46
CA GLU A 193 0.67 -21.05 23.65
C GLU A 193 1.36 -21.25 22.31
N LEU A 194 2.69 -21.22 22.30
CA LEU A 194 3.45 -21.53 21.11
C LEU A 194 3.29 -23.02 20.80
N ALA A 195 2.58 -23.33 19.71
CA ALA A 195 2.44 -24.71 19.24
C ALA A 195 3.71 -25.19 18.51
N CYS A 196 4.28 -24.35 17.65
CA CYS A 196 5.46 -24.67 16.87
C CYS A 196 6.19 -23.40 16.40
N GLN A 197 7.46 -23.55 16.01
CA GLN A 197 8.36 -22.46 15.65
C GLN A 197 8.84 -22.53 14.18
N ASP A 198 8.95 -23.75 13.63
CA ASP A 198 9.40 -24.00 12.27
C ASP A 198 8.31 -24.75 11.49
N LEU A 199 7.79 -24.13 10.42
CA LEU A 199 6.78 -24.72 9.53
C LEU A 199 7.05 -26.17 9.07
N PRO A 200 8.29 -26.58 8.71
CA PRO A 200 8.53 -27.99 8.33
C PRO A 200 8.49 -28.97 9.51
N LEU A 201 8.45 -28.49 10.76
CA LEU A 201 8.38 -29.29 11.99
C LEU A 201 7.03 -29.15 12.72
N CYS A 202 6.12 -28.32 12.21
CA CYS A 202 4.77 -28.21 12.73
C CYS A 202 3.92 -29.39 12.21
N PRO A 203 3.23 -30.15 13.07
CA PRO A 203 2.24 -31.11 12.60
C PRO A 203 1.17 -30.34 11.79
N ALA A 204 0.82 -30.86 10.62
CA ALA A 204 -0.30 -30.31 9.84
C ALA A 204 -1.57 -30.41 10.67
N SER A 205 -2.21 -29.26 10.93
CA SER A 205 -3.49 -29.15 11.63
C SER A 205 -4.65 -29.61 10.75
#